data_AF-A0A1I1ZD24-F1
#
_entry.id   AF-A0A1I1ZD24-F1
#
_cell.length_a   1.000
_cell.length_b   1.000
_cell.length_c   1.000
_cell.angle_alpha   90.00
_cell.angle_beta   90.00
_cell.angle_gamma   90.00
#
_symmetry.space_group_name_H-M   'P 1'
#
loop_
_entity.id
_entity.type
_entity.pdbx_description
1 polymer ?
#
loop_
_entity_poly.entity_id
_entity_poly.type
_entity_poly.pdbx_seq_one_letter_code
_entity_poly.pdbx_strand_id
1 'polypeptide(L)'
;MPSISVHFIDIKSKIREKLRTARESVQIAVAWFTDEELMDELIELKRLRSQLKIQIVISYARENFLNVANLKRLRDAHIELRVMSETEHFLHHKFCIIDSKIIINGSYNWTYYAATRNDENIMIITAEAEPEILFTQFNTKFNRYLDPVRSSPFNPNMIIENEIVYLNQYDVQQIQLRQHFQQAVQQSLEEIDVINPDKPRAERVNTDLINDLIQRHGDGVQMVKRLIANANGGQAPRQGFIKLALWGRLDLSFEHLALQDNFQELFTQVELNTCSLLLNI
;
A
#
# COMPACT_ATOMS: atom_id res chain seq x y z
N MET A 1 0.78 32.84 8.56
CA MET A 1 0.68 31.90 9.69
C MET A 1 -0.02 30.69 9.14
N PRO A 2 0.64 29.54 9.08
CA PRO A 2 0.08 28.36 8.47
C PRO A 2 -1.00 27.80 9.40
N SER A 3 -2.01 27.15 8.84
CA SER A 3 -2.95 26.38 9.67
C SER A 3 -2.28 25.09 10.12
N ILE A 4 -2.40 24.76 11.42
CA ILE A 4 -1.79 23.60 12.04
C ILE A 4 -2.87 22.76 12.69
N SER A 5 -2.83 21.45 12.47
CA SER A 5 -3.65 20.47 13.19
C SER A 5 -2.78 19.31 13.66
N VAL A 6 -3.12 18.73 14.80
CA VAL A 6 -2.43 17.58 15.39
C VAL A 6 -3.41 16.42 15.48
N HIS A 7 -2.95 15.22 15.11
CA HIS A 7 -3.76 14.01 15.11
C HIS A 7 -3.01 12.90 15.85
N PHE A 8 -3.73 12.23 16.75
CA PHE A 8 -3.26 11.08 17.54
C PHE A 8 -4.03 9.79 17.20
N ILE A 9 -5.13 9.93 16.46
CA ILE A 9 -6.00 8.83 16.00
C ILE A 9 -6.27 8.99 14.52
N ASP A 10 -6.67 7.90 13.86
CA ASP A 10 -7.00 7.87 12.42
C ASP A 10 -5.90 8.44 11.51
N ILE A 11 -4.63 8.37 11.96
CA ILE A 11 -3.49 9.03 11.32
C ILE A 11 -3.35 8.62 9.86
N LYS A 12 -3.44 7.31 9.56
CA LYS A 12 -3.42 6.80 8.18
C LYS A 12 -4.51 7.43 7.31
N SER A 13 -5.72 7.56 7.84
CA SER A 13 -6.83 8.18 7.11
C SER A 13 -6.56 9.66 6.82
N LYS A 14 -6.01 10.40 7.79
CA LYS A 14 -5.62 11.81 7.62
C LYS A 14 -4.51 11.98 6.59
N ILE A 15 -3.51 11.10 6.58
CA ILE A 15 -2.46 11.08 5.55
C ILE A 15 -3.08 10.90 4.16
N ARG A 16 -3.95 9.89 3.99
CA ARG A 16 -4.62 9.60 2.71
C ARG A 16 -5.48 10.77 2.23
N GLU A 17 -6.23 11.42 3.13
CA GLU A 17 -7.01 12.61 2.82
C GLU A 17 -6.15 13.71 2.18
N LYS A 18 -4.98 13.99 2.76
CA LYS A 18 -4.06 15.01 2.24
C LYS A 18 -3.35 14.55 0.97
N LEU A 19 -2.91 13.30 0.87
CA LEU A 19 -2.31 12.78 -0.37
C LEU A 19 -3.26 12.95 -1.56
N ARG A 20 -4.58 12.76 -1.37
CA ARG A 20 -5.58 12.92 -2.43
C ARG A 20 -5.71 14.33 -2.99
N THR A 21 -5.30 15.35 -2.22
CA THR A 21 -5.33 16.74 -2.67
C THR A 21 -4.15 17.10 -3.57
N ALA A 22 -3.11 16.28 -3.63
CA ALA A 22 -1.88 16.55 -4.37
C ALA A 22 -2.12 16.80 -5.87
N ARG A 23 -1.44 17.81 -6.41
CA ARG A 23 -1.56 18.23 -7.82
C ARG A 23 -0.24 18.22 -8.58
N GLU A 24 0.85 18.62 -7.94
CA GLU A 24 2.15 18.86 -8.58
C GLU A 24 3.21 17.90 -8.05
N SER A 25 3.34 17.76 -6.73
CA SER A 25 4.36 16.91 -6.14
C SER A 25 3.97 16.31 -4.78
N VAL A 26 4.51 15.12 -4.53
CA VAL A 26 4.51 14.44 -3.23
C VAL A 26 5.93 13.99 -2.94
N GLN A 27 6.48 14.44 -1.83
CA GLN A 27 7.83 14.11 -1.38
C GLN A 27 7.75 13.45 0.00
N ILE A 28 8.24 12.23 0.13
CA ILE A 28 8.09 11.42 1.36
C ILE A 28 9.47 10.97 1.84
N ALA A 29 9.82 11.30 3.07
CA ALA A 29 11.01 10.79 3.74
C ALA A 29 10.61 10.08 5.04
N VAL A 30 10.68 8.75 5.02
CA VAL A 30 10.25 7.88 6.12
C VAL A 30 11.31 6.83 6.41
N ALA A 31 11.53 6.50 7.69
CA ALA A 31 12.47 5.45 8.05
C ALA A 31 12.03 4.09 7.48
N TRP A 32 10.81 3.69 7.80
CA TRP A 32 10.22 2.45 7.33
C TRP A 32 8.94 2.70 6.54
N PHE A 33 8.80 1.98 5.44
CA PHE A 33 7.61 1.99 4.60
C PHE A 33 7.20 0.56 4.24
N THR A 34 6.25 0.02 5.00
CA THR A 34 5.69 -1.33 4.81
C THR A 34 4.17 -1.34 4.67
N ASP A 35 3.48 -0.22 4.96
CA ASP A 35 2.03 -0.11 4.85
C ASP A 35 1.60 -0.05 3.37
N GLU A 36 0.98 -1.12 2.91
CA GLU A 36 0.58 -1.27 1.51
C GLU A 36 -0.63 -0.43 1.12
N GLU A 37 -1.50 -0.06 2.07
CA GLU A 37 -2.62 0.84 1.77
C GLU A 37 -2.12 2.23 1.38
N LEU A 38 -1.05 2.70 2.03
CA LEU A 38 -0.39 3.95 1.67
C LEU A 38 0.37 3.84 0.34
N MET A 39 1.03 2.70 0.06
CA MET A 39 1.66 2.47 -1.25
C MET A 39 0.63 2.48 -2.39
N ASP A 40 -0.48 1.79 -2.20
CA ASP A 40 -1.58 1.72 -3.18
C ASP A 40 -2.21 3.08 -3.44
N GLU A 41 -2.39 3.89 -2.39
CA GLU A 41 -2.88 5.25 -2.53
C GLU A 41 -1.94 6.08 -3.43
N LEU A 42 -0.62 5.98 -3.25
CA LEU A 42 0.35 6.70 -4.08
C LEU A 42 0.35 6.21 -5.53
N ILE A 43 0.30 4.89 -5.75
CA ILE A 43 0.22 4.29 -7.09
C ILE A 43 -1.04 4.77 -7.81
N GLU A 44 -2.17 4.75 -7.12
CA GLU A 44 -3.45 5.20 -7.67
C GLU A 44 -3.43 6.70 -7.99
N LEU A 45 -2.85 7.53 -7.12
CA LEU A 45 -2.69 8.96 -7.38
C LEU A 45 -1.82 9.22 -8.60
N LYS A 46 -0.70 8.51 -8.74
CA LYS A 46 0.19 8.61 -9.91
C LYS A 46 -0.51 8.18 -11.20
N ARG A 47 -1.33 7.13 -11.14
CA ARG A 47 -2.13 6.65 -12.27
C ARG A 47 -3.19 7.68 -12.69
N LEU A 48 -3.92 8.24 -11.73
CA LEU A 48 -4.97 9.25 -11.98
C LEU A 48 -4.38 10.59 -12.43
N ARG A 49 -3.13 10.87 -12.05
CA ARG A 49 -2.42 12.13 -12.36
C ARG A 49 -1.02 11.82 -12.84
N SER A 50 -0.89 11.44 -14.11
CA SER A 50 0.39 11.02 -14.70
C SER A 50 1.52 12.04 -14.53
N GLN A 51 1.19 13.34 -14.52
CA GLN A 51 2.14 14.44 -14.32
C GLN A 51 2.55 14.67 -12.86
N LEU A 52 1.81 14.11 -11.88
CA LEU A 52 2.14 14.23 -10.46
C LEU A 52 3.52 13.62 -10.19
N LYS A 53 4.44 14.41 -9.64
CA LYS A 53 5.78 13.93 -9.27
C LYS A 53 5.73 13.32 -7.87
N ILE A 54 5.90 12.01 -7.75
CA ILE A 54 6.00 11.34 -6.45
C ILE A 54 7.45 10.88 -6.25
N GLN A 55 8.06 11.34 -5.17
CA GLN A 55 9.42 11.00 -4.76
C GLN A 55 9.41 10.46 -3.33
N ILE A 56 10.06 9.32 -3.11
CA ILE A 56 10.06 8.61 -1.84
C ILE A 56 11.51 8.28 -1.49
N VAL A 57 11.91 8.59 -0.27
CA VAL A 57 13.20 8.21 0.29
C VAL A 57 12.95 7.38 1.54
N ILE A 58 13.53 6.18 1.55
CA ILE A 58 13.48 5.25 2.69
C ILE A 58 14.89 4.98 3.22
N SER A 59 14.98 4.54 4.48
CA SER A 59 16.28 4.17 5.07
C SER A 59 16.84 2.89 4.42
N TYR A 60 18.16 2.72 4.52
CA TYR A 60 18.85 1.48 4.21
C TYR A 60 18.63 0.47 5.34
N ALA A 61 17.42 -0.06 5.43
CA ALA A 61 16.99 -0.98 6.48
C ALA A 61 16.38 -2.23 5.86
N ARG A 62 16.84 -3.41 6.29
CA ARG A 62 16.42 -4.73 5.75
C ARG A 62 14.90 -4.88 5.74
N GLU A 63 14.25 -4.27 6.72
CA GLU A 63 12.82 -4.37 6.96
C GLU A 63 11.98 -3.74 5.84
N ASN A 64 12.50 -2.71 5.17
CA ASN A 64 11.89 -2.16 3.97
C ASN A 64 11.88 -3.16 2.79
N PHE A 65 12.77 -4.16 2.81
CA PHE A 65 12.99 -5.11 1.73
C PHE A 65 12.38 -6.49 2.01
N LEU A 66 11.66 -6.66 3.13
CA LEU A 66 10.94 -7.92 3.42
C LEU A 66 9.87 -8.24 2.36
N ASN A 67 9.32 -7.21 1.70
CA ASN A 67 8.44 -7.35 0.56
C ASN A 67 8.90 -6.50 -0.63
N VAL A 68 9.98 -6.95 -1.30
CA VAL A 68 10.55 -6.30 -2.48
C VAL A 68 9.52 -6.14 -3.61
N ALA A 69 8.52 -7.01 -3.71
CA ALA A 69 7.48 -6.92 -4.73
C ALA A 69 6.69 -5.60 -4.63
N ASN A 70 6.42 -5.11 -3.43
CA ASN A 70 5.73 -3.83 -3.25
C ASN A 70 6.59 -2.62 -3.63
N LEU A 71 7.89 -2.66 -3.34
CA LEU A 71 8.81 -1.62 -3.81
C LEU A 71 8.92 -1.60 -5.34
N LYS A 72 8.89 -2.78 -5.98
CA LYS A 72 8.82 -2.89 -7.45
C LYS A 72 7.55 -2.24 -8.00
N ARG A 73 6.39 -2.46 -7.36
CA ARG A 73 5.11 -1.84 -7.78
C ARG A 73 5.17 -0.32 -7.79
N LEU A 74 5.78 0.31 -6.77
CA LEU A 74 6.00 1.76 -6.75
C LEU A 74 6.84 2.21 -7.95
N ARG A 75 7.98 1.54 -8.17
CA ARG A 75 8.88 1.84 -9.30
C ARG A 75 8.18 1.68 -10.65
N ASP A 76 7.44 0.58 -10.84
CA ASP A 76 6.75 0.26 -12.09
C ASP A 76 5.59 1.24 -12.36
N ALA A 77 5.03 1.85 -11.30
CA ALA A 77 4.11 2.98 -11.40
C ALA A 77 4.80 4.32 -11.72
N HIS A 78 6.10 4.33 -12.02
CA HIS A 78 6.91 5.52 -12.29
C HIS A 78 6.98 6.50 -11.10
N ILE A 79 6.98 5.95 -9.88
CA ILE A 79 7.28 6.69 -8.65
C ILE A 79 8.79 6.61 -8.40
N GLU A 80 9.42 7.76 -8.13
CA GLU A 80 10.86 7.80 -7.83
C GLU A 80 11.09 7.31 -6.41
N LEU A 81 11.41 6.03 -6.25
CA LEU A 81 11.82 5.43 -4.99
C LEU A 81 13.34 5.45 -4.87
N ARG A 82 13.86 6.01 -3.77
CA ARG A 82 15.27 6.04 -3.42
C ARG A 82 15.52 5.43 -2.06
N VAL A 83 16.69 4.82 -1.91
CA VAL A 83 17.17 4.19 -0.68
C VAL A 83 18.41 4.95 -0.24
N MET A 84 18.45 5.37 1.02
CA MET A 84 19.64 6.00 1.59
C MET A 84 20.89 5.11 1.40
N SER A 85 22.06 5.74 1.30
CA SER A 85 23.32 5.01 1.32
C SER A 85 23.54 4.37 2.68
N GLU A 86 24.14 3.19 2.70
CA GLU A 86 24.60 2.53 3.92
C GLU A 86 25.64 3.36 4.70
N THR A 87 26.42 4.17 3.99
CA THR A 87 27.46 5.04 4.58
C THR A 87 26.91 6.33 5.17
N GLU A 88 25.63 6.63 4.96
CA GLU A 88 24.97 7.80 5.51
C GLU A 88 24.38 7.53 6.90
N HIS A 89 24.10 8.61 7.65
CA HIS A 89 23.32 8.47 8.87
C HIS A 89 21.94 7.90 8.59
N PHE A 90 21.46 7.06 9.51
CA PHE A 90 20.15 6.43 9.41
C PHE A 90 19.03 7.49 9.25
N LEU A 91 18.23 7.35 8.19
CA LEU A 91 17.05 8.19 7.98
C LEU A 91 15.97 7.80 8.99
N HIS A 92 15.89 8.54 10.10
CA HIS A 92 14.83 8.36 11.10
C HIS A 92 13.68 9.36 10.98
N HIS A 93 13.62 10.15 9.90
CA HIS A 93 12.49 11.06 9.68
C HIS A 93 11.20 10.32 9.33
N LYS A 94 10.07 11.01 9.55
CA LYS A 94 8.74 10.60 9.09
C LYS A 94 7.97 11.86 8.66
N PHE A 95 8.31 12.37 7.48
CA PHE A 95 7.61 13.52 6.92
C PHE A 95 7.20 13.33 5.47
N CYS A 96 6.15 14.04 5.10
CA CYS A 96 5.65 14.15 3.73
C CYS A 96 5.40 15.62 3.41
N ILE A 97 5.78 16.05 2.21
CA ILE A 97 5.53 17.39 1.67
C ILE A 97 4.65 17.20 0.44
N ILE A 98 3.55 17.95 0.36
CA ILE A 98 2.61 17.91 -0.77
C ILE A 98 2.52 19.31 -1.35
N ASP A 99 2.81 19.42 -2.65
CA ASP A 99 2.74 20.65 -3.46
C ASP A 99 3.51 21.84 -2.85
N SER A 100 4.53 21.58 -2.03
CA SER A 100 5.22 22.58 -1.19
C SER A 100 4.30 23.46 -0.33
N LYS A 101 3.07 22.99 -0.06
CA LYS A 101 2.02 23.73 0.65
C LYS A 101 1.44 22.99 1.84
N ILE A 102 1.63 21.67 1.91
CA ILE A 102 1.24 20.86 3.07
C ILE A 102 2.47 20.09 3.54
N ILE A 103 2.76 20.16 4.83
CA ILE A 103 3.72 19.29 5.51
C ILE A 103 2.94 18.39 6.46
N ILE A 104 3.21 17.09 6.39
CA ILE A 104 2.82 16.11 7.38
C ILE A 104 4.10 15.66 8.07
N ASN A 105 4.21 15.83 9.39
CA ASN A 105 5.41 15.45 10.14
C ASN A 105 5.05 14.94 11.53
N GLY A 106 5.69 13.87 11.98
CA GLY A 106 5.45 13.32 13.31
C GLY A 106 6.32 12.11 13.63
N SER A 107 5.81 11.25 14.51
CA SER A 107 6.47 10.00 14.91
C SER A 107 6.09 8.81 14.00
N TYR A 108 4.95 8.92 13.30
CA TYR A 108 4.31 7.85 12.54
C TYR A 108 5.17 7.34 11.36
N ASN A 109 5.79 6.16 11.51
CA ASN A 109 6.35 5.44 10.36
C ASN A 109 5.22 4.91 9.46
N TRP A 110 5.48 4.70 8.19
CA TRP A 110 4.46 4.23 7.25
C TRP A 110 4.41 2.70 7.27
N THR A 111 4.09 2.13 8.43
CA THR A 111 4.11 0.68 8.70
C THR A 111 2.80 0.19 9.30
N TYR A 112 2.54 -1.11 9.25
CA TYR A 112 1.34 -1.73 9.82
C TYR A 112 1.28 -1.58 11.35
N TYR A 113 2.42 -1.70 12.02
CA TYR A 113 2.50 -1.54 13.46
C TYR A 113 2.19 -0.11 13.89
N ALA A 114 2.72 0.89 13.18
CA ALA A 114 2.39 2.30 13.42
C ALA A 114 0.88 2.57 13.26
N ALA A 115 0.24 1.91 12.29
CA ALA A 115 -1.19 2.07 12.01
C ALA A 115 -2.12 1.49 13.08
N THR A 116 -1.66 0.51 13.87
CA THR A 116 -2.57 -0.35 14.67
C THR A 116 -2.16 -0.55 16.13
N ARG A 117 -0.89 -0.33 16.48
CA ARG A 117 -0.34 -0.72 17.79
C ARG A 117 0.49 0.36 18.49
N ASN A 118 1.09 1.29 17.77
CA ASN A 118 1.85 2.38 18.39
C ASN A 118 0.96 3.56 18.78
N ASP A 119 1.29 4.19 19.90
CA ASP A 119 0.87 5.56 20.17
C ASP A 119 1.73 6.50 19.34
N GLU A 120 1.14 7.01 18.25
CA GLU A 120 1.79 7.88 17.28
C GLU A 120 1.10 9.24 17.23
N ASN A 121 1.81 10.24 16.70
CA ASN A 121 1.18 11.50 16.34
C ASN A 121 1.68 12.00 14.99
N ILE A 122 0.86 12.80 14.33
CA ILE A 122 1.27 13.66 13.22
C ILE A 122 0.80 15.09 13.42
N MET A 123 1.55 16.02 12.88
CA MET A 123 1.12 17.40 12.66
C MET A 123 0.93 17.61 11.16
N ILE A 124 -0.18 18.23 10.78
CA ILE A 124 -0.46 18.68 9.41
C ILE A 124 -0.41 20.20 9.41
N ILE A 125 0.51 20.75 8.62
CA ILE A 125 0.79 22.17 8.52
C ILE A 125 0.48 22.59 7.08
N THR A 126 -0.45 23.54 6.90
CA THR A 126 -0.92 23.99 5.57
C THR A 126 -0.61 25.47 5.38
N ALA A 127 -0.01 25.82 4.25
CA ALA A 127 0.25 27.21 3.87
C ALA A 127 -1.05 27.92 3.47
N GLU A 128 -1.24 29.15 3.94
CA GLU A 128 -2.45 29.96 3.65
C GLU A 128 -2.25 30.91 2.44
N ALA A 129 -1.01 31.27 2.10
CA ALA A 129 -0.70 32.16 0.98
C ALA A 129 0.60 31.76 0.26
N GLU A 130 1.73 32.37 0.62
CA GLU A 130 3.04 32.11 0.03
C GLU A 130 3.83 31.07 0.84
N PRO A 131 4.77 30.31 0.23
CA PRO A 131 5.58 29.32 0.93
C PRO A 131 6.41 29.98 2.02
N GLU A 132 6.00 29.77 3.27
CA GLU A 132 6.74 30.24 4.43
C GLU A 132 8.10 29.54 4.51
N ILE A 133 9.08 30.18 5.17
CA ILE A 133 10.45 29.67 5.37
C ILE A 133 10.51 28.19 5.80
N LEU A 134 9.50 27.74 6.56
CA LEU A 134 9.31 26.36 6.99
C LEU A 134 9.23 25.37 5.81
N PHE A 135 8.40 25.66 4.81
CA PHE A 135 8.25 24.81 3.62
C PHE A 135 9.54 24.75 2.82
N THR A 136 10.24 25.89 2.69
CA THR A 136 11.55 25.95 2.06
C THR A 136 12.58 25.09 2.78
N GLN A 137 12.60 25.08 4.11
CA GLN A 137 13.50 24.25 4.90
C GLN A 137 13.23 22.74 4.72
N PHE A 138 11.96 22.33 4.76
CA PHE A 138 11.57 20.94 4.51
C PHE A 138 11.93 20.49 3.10
N ASN A 139 11.61 21.30 2.09
CA ASN A 139 11.99 21.04 0.70
C ASN A 139 13.51 20.96 0.52
N THR A 140 14.27 21.87 1.14
CA THR A 140 15.73 21.87 1.10
C THR A 140 16.28 20.59 1.74
N LYS A 141 15.74 20.19 2.89
CA LYS A 141 16.13 18.94 3.55
C LYS A 141 15.83 17.73 2.68
N PHE A 142 14.65 17.67 2.06
CA PHE A 142 14.28 16.59 1.15
C PHE A 142 15.19 16.53 -0.08
N ASN A 143 15.47 17.67 -0.70
CA ASN A 143 16.34 17.76 -1.87
C ASN A 143 17.76 17.27 -1.58
N ARG A 144 18.27 17.43 -0.34
CA ARG A 144 19.56 16.84 0.07
C ARG A 144 19.54 15.31 0.00
N TYR A 145 18.40 14.67 0.24
CA TYR A 145 18.32 13.21 0.09
C TYR A 145 18.39 12.76 -1.36
N LEU A 146 18.08 13.61 -2.33
CA LEU A 146 18.15 13.26 -3.75
C LEU A 146 19.58 13.28 -4.32
N ASP A 147 20.55 13.76 -3.54
CA ASP A 147 21.96 13.70 -3.89
C ASP A 147 22.39 12.23 -4.12
N PRO A 148 22.99 11.89 -5.28
CA PRO A 148 23.43 10.53 -5.59
C PRO A 148 24.46 9.95 -4.60
N VAL A 149 25.19 10.79 -3.87
CA VAL A 149 26.11 10.34 -2.80
C VAL A 149 25.32 9.85 -1.58
N ARG A 150 24.14 10.44 -1.33
CA ARG A 150 23.35 10.21 -0.11
C ARG A 150 22.32 9.13 -0.27
N SER A 151 21.77 8.95 -1.46
CA SER A 151 20.81 7.90 -1.76
C SER A 151 20.91 7.46 -3.21
N SER A 152 20.49 6.23 -3.47
CA SER A 152 20.44 5.64 -4.80
C SER A 152 19.00 5.29 -5.18
N PRO A 153 18.63 5.34 -6.48
CA PRO A 153 17.36 4.79 -6.93
C PRO A 153 17.23 3.32 -6.52
N PHE A 154 16.03 2.91 -6.07
CA PHE A 154 15.76 1.54 -5.70
C PHE A 154 16.08 0.56 -6.84
N ASN A 155 16.81 -0.49 -6.49
CA ASN A 155 17.09 -1.62 -7.36
C ASN A 155 16.62 -2.90 -6.66
N PRO A 156 15.79 -3.75 -7.31
CA PRO A 156 15.27 -4.96 -6.70
C PRO A 156 16.34 -6.02 -6.35
N ASN A 157 17.56 -5.85 -6.86
CA ASN A 157 18.70 -6.72 -6.57
C ASN A 157 19.60 -6.15 -5.44
N MET A 158 19.17 -5.08 -4.76
CA MET A 158 19.88 -4.57 -3.58
C MET A 158 19.93 -5.65 -2.49
N ILE A 159 21.14 -5.91 -1.99
CA ILE A 159 21.37 -6.77 -0.83
C ILE A 159 21.61 -5.85 0.36
N ILE A 160 20.79 -5.98 1.41
CA ILE A 160 20.90 -5.17 2.62
C ILE A 160 21.46 -6.04 3.74
N GLU A 161 22.72 -5.80 4.10
CA GLU A 161 23.48 -6.64 5.04
C GLU A 161 23.51 -6.12 6.48
N ASN A 162 23.00 -4.90 6.74
CA ASN A 162 23.07 -4.27 8.05
C ASN A 162 22.39 -5.06 9.17
N GLU A 163 23.03 -5.06 10.36
CA GLU A 163 22.43 -5.55 11.60
C GLU A 163 21.13 -4.79 11.94
N ILE A 164 20.19 -5.56 12.45
CA ILE A 164 18.76 -5.28 12.55
C ILE A 164 18.49 -4.01 13.39
N VAL A 165 17.87 -2.98 12.80
CA VAL A 165 17.13 -1.98 13.57
C VAL A 165 15.68 -2.46 13.63
N TYR A 166 15.39 -3.30 14.63
CA TYR A 166 14.20 -4.13 14.68
C TYR A 166 12.92 -3.36 14.34
N LEU A 167 12.42 -3.55 13.11
CA LEU A 167 11.00 -3.40 12.85
C LEU A 167 10.26 -4.36 13.80
N ASN A 168 9.11 -3.94 14.28
CA ASN A 168 8.38 -4.74 15.25
C ASN A 168 8.02 -6.11 14.65
N GLN A 169 8.08 -7.18 15.47
CA GLN A 169 7.72 -8.53 15.06
C GLN A 169 6.32 -8.59 14.42
N TYR A 170 5.41 -7.75 14.87
CA TYR A 170 4.07 -7.63 14.28
C TYR A 170 4.10 -7.19 12.81
N ASP A 171 4.92 -6.20 12.43
CA ASP A 171 5.02 -5.82 11.02
C ASP A 171 5.54 -6.98 10.17
N VAL A 172 6.51 -7.75 10.67
CA VAL A 172 7.03 -8.94 9.98
C VAL A 172 5.92 -9.98 9.79
N GLN A 173 5.12 -10.23 10.84
CA GLN A 173 3.97 -11.14 10.78
C GLN A 173 2.92 -10.65 9.78
N GLN A 174 2.60 -9.35 9.77
CA GLN A 174 1.65 -8.77 8.81
C GLN A 174 2.13 -8.91 7.36
N ILE A 175 3.42 -8.67 7.11
CA ILE A 175 4.03 -8.85 5.78
C ILE A 175 3.92 -10.31 5.34
N GLN A 176 4.30 -11.26 6.21
CA GLN A 176 4.23 -12.69 5.92
C GLN A 176 2.78 -13.16 5.68
N LEU A 177 1.85 -12.68 6.49
CA LEU A 177 0.43 -13.01 6.38
C LEU A 177 -0.15 -12.54 5.04
N ARG A 178 0.17 -11.31 4.60
CA ARG A 178 -0.23 -10.78 3.29
C ARG A 178 0.39 -11.56 2.13
N GLN A 179 1.66 -11.91 2.24
CA GLN A 179 2.33 -12.75 1.23
C GLN A 179 1.68 -14.13 1.12
N HIS A 180 1.32 -14.75 2.26
CA HIS A 180 0.62 -16.02 2.26
C HIS A 180 -0.78 -15.90 1.65
N PHE A 181 -1.51 -14.82 1.94
CA PHE A 181 -2.81 -14.58 1.30
C PHE A 181 -2.66 -14.39 -0.22
N GLN A 182 -1.66 -13.63 -0.66
CA GLN A 182 -1.37 -13.45 -2.07
C GLN A 182 -1.08 -14.78 -2.78
N GLN A 183 -0.32 -15.67 -2.13
CA GLN A 183 -0.05 -17.02 -2.66
C GLN A 183 -1.33 -17.85 -2.76
N ALA A 184 -2.21 -17.80 -1.75
CA ALA A 184 -3.49 -18.50 -1.79
C ALA A 184 -4.40 -17.99 -2.93
N VAL A 185 -4.43 -16.67 -3.16
CA VAL A 185 -5.12 -16.07 -4.31
C VAL A 185 -4.55 -16.59 -5.63
N GLN A 186 -3.21 -16.62 -5.76
CA GLN A 186 -2.54 -17.10 -6.97
C GLN A 186 -2.83 -18.58 -7.24
N GLN A 187 -2.77 -19.42 -6.20
CA GLN A 187 -3.10 -20.84 -6.29
C GLN A 187 -4.54 -21.06 -6.73
N SER A 188 -5.49 -20.28 -6.19
CA SER A 188 -6.88 -20.34 -6.64
C SER A 188 -7.01 -20.02 -8.13
N LEU A 189 -6.31 -18.99 -8.62
CA LEU A 189 -6.33 -18.63 -10.05
C LEU A 189 -5.73 -19.72 -10.93
N GLU A 190 -4.65 -20.36 -10.50
CA GLU A 190 -4.05 -21.50 -11.21
C GLU A 190 -5.02 -22.68 -11.30
N GLU A 191 -5.75 -22.99 -10.22
CA GLU A 191 -6.80 -24.03 -10.25
C GLU A 191 -7.96 -23.64 -11.19
N ILE A 192 -8.36 -22.38 -11.18
CA ILE A 192 -9.37 -21.85 -12.11
C ILE A 192 -8.90 -22.03 -13.56
N ASP A 193 -7.63 -21.77 -13.86
CA ASP A 193 -7.06 -21.92 -15.20
C ASP A 193 -7.01 -23.37 -15.67
N VAL A 194 -6.81 -24.33 -14.76
CA VAL A 194 -6.91 -25.77 -15.08
C VAL A 194 -8.34 -26.17 -15.45
N ILE A 195 -9.35 -25.61 -14.78
CA ILE A 195 -10.77 -25.98 -14.97
C ILE A 195 -11.41 -25.22 -16.12
N ASN A 196 -10.98 -23.98 -16.36
CA ASN A 196 -11.50 -23.05 -17.35
C ASN A 196 -11.74 -23.68 -18.76
N PRO A 197 -10.81 -24.47 -19.31
CA PRO A 197 -10.97 -25.11 -20.62
C PRO A 197 -12.21 -26.00 -20.72
N ASP A 198 -12.58 -26.68 -19.64
CA ASP A 198 -13.71 -27.63 -19.57
C ASP A 198 -15.07 -26.93 -19.46
N LYS A 199 -15.09 -25.61 -19.26
CA LYS A 199 -16.31 -24.81 -19.06
C LYS A 199 -16.76 -24.13 -20.36
N PRO A 200 -18.08 -23.95 -20.56
CA PRO A 200 -18.61 -23.18 -21.69
C PRO A 200 -17.97 -21.80 -21.76
N ARG A 201 -17.66 -21.29 -22.96
CA ARG A 201 -16.94 -20.01 -23.13
C ARG A 201 -17.58 -18.84 -22.36
N ALA A 202 -18.91 -18.79 -22.28
CA ALA A 202 -19.65 -17.74 -21.56
C ALA A 202 -19.47 -17.82 -20.02
N GLU A 203 -19.16 -19.01 -19.50
CA GLU A 203 -19.00 -19.28 -18.07
C GLU A 203 -17.53 -19.23 -17.62
N ARG A 204 -16.57 -19.14 -18.53
CA ARG A 204 -15.14 -19.04 -18.21
C ARG A 204 -14.82 -17.81 -17.36
N VAL A 205 -14.02 -18.00 -16.32
CA VAL A 205 -13.51 -16.92 -15.49
C VAL A 205 -12.34 -16.27 -16.22
N ASN A 206 -12.33 -14.93 -16.28
CA ASN A 206 -11.25 -14.18 -16.92
C ASN A 206 -10.12 -13.95 -15.90
N THR A 207 -9.22 -14.92 -15.80
CA THR A 207 -8.07 -14.92 -14.88
C THR A 207 -7.03 -13.87 -15.28
N ASP A 208 -6.83 -13.61 -16.58
CA ASP A 208 -5.96 -12.52 -17.07
C ASP A 208 -6.39 -11.16 -16.52
N LEU A 209 -7.69 -10.84 -16.57
CA LEU A 209 -8.22 -9.60 -16.00
C LEU A 209 -7.96 -9.52 -14.49
N ILE A 210 -8.06 -10.64 -13.78
CA ILE A 210 -7.81 -10.68 -12.34
C ILE A 210 -6.32 -10.48 -12.05
N ASN A 211 -5.43 -11.16 -12.79
CA ASN A 211 -3.99 -10.99 -12.68
C ASN A 211 -3.59 -9.53 -12.93
N ASP A 212 -4.19 -8.86 -13.93
CA ASP A 212 -3.99 -7.44 -14.16
C ASP A 212 -4.49 -6.58 -12.98
N LEU A 213 -5.57 -6.96 -12.30
CA LEU A 213 -6.06 -6.25 -11.13
C LEU A 213 -5.14 -6.45 -9.92
N ILE A 214 -4.57 -7.65 -9.73
CA ILE A 214 -3.57 -7.93 -8.68
C ILE A 214 -2.34 -7.06 -8.91
N GLN A 215 -1.83 -7.01 -10.14
CA GLN A 215 -0.70 -6.14 -10.49
C GLN A 215 -1.01 -4.66 -10.24
N ARG A 216 -2.23 -4.21 -10.56
CA ARG A 216 -2.66 -2.81 -10.41
C ARG A 216 -2.96 -2.40 -8.97
N HIS A 217 -3.56 -3.27 -8.16
CA HIS A 217 -4.17 -2.91 -6.88
C HIS A 217 -3.54 -3.57 -5.65
N GLY A 218 -2.49 -4.40 -5.80
CA GLY A 218 -1.68 -4.86 -4.69
C GLY A 218 -2.11 -6.15 -4.01
N ASP A 219 -1.09 -6.82 -3.43
CA ASP A 219 -1.00 -7.99 -2.53
C ASP A 219 -2.10 -9.05 -2.45
N GLY A 220 -3.02 -9.12 -3.40
CA GLY A 220 -4.22 -9.93 -3.27
C GLY A 220 -5.20 -9.34 -2.24
N VAL A 221 -4.75 -8.91 -1.07
CA VAL A 221 -5.60 -8.40 0.02
C VAL A 221 -6.32 -7.12 -0.38
N GLN A 222 -5.60 -6.09 -0.81
CA GLN A 222 -6.22 -4.81 -1.15
C GLN A 222 -7.11 -4.91 -2.38
N MET A 223 -6.73 -5.75 -3.34
CA MET A 223 -7.62 -6.13 -4.43
C MET A 223 -8.91 -6.73 -3.87
N VAL A 224 -8.83 -7.80 -3.06
CA VAL A 224 -10.00 -8.51 -2.51
C VAL A 224 -10.89 -7.57 -1.69
N LYS A 225 -10.32 -6.68 -0.87
CA LYS A 225 -11.08 -5.63 -0.17
C LYS A 225 -11.87 -4.74 -1.11
N ARG A 226 -11.25 -4.27 -2.21
CA ARG A 226 -11.96 -3.51 -3.26
C ARG A 226 -13.02 -4.37 -3.97
N LEU A 227 -12.78 -5.69 -4.08
CA LEU A 227 -13.77 -6.61 -4.63
C LEU A 227 -15.03 -6.68 -3.77
N ILE A 228 -14.83 -6.87 -2.46
CA ILE A 228 -15.87 -6.96 -1.43
C ILE A 228 -16.62 -5.63 -1.26
N ALA A 229 -15.90 -4.50 -1.18
CA ALA A 229 -16.51 -3.19 -0.98
C ALA A 229 -17.52 -2.81 -2.08
N ASN A 230 -17.27 -3.22 -3.33
CA ASN A 230 -18.21 -2.99 -4.43
C ASN A 230 -19.52 -3.80 -4.26
N ALA A 231 -19.47 -4.99 -3.65
CA ALA A 231 -20.66 -5.80 -3.38
C ALA A 231 -21.54 -5.15 -2.28
N ASN A 232 -20.92 -4.52 -1.27
CA ASN A 232 -21.64 -3.78 -0.22
C ASN A 232 -22.43 -2.55 -0.72
N GLY A 233 -22.08 -2.01 -1.88
CA GLY A 233 -22.79 -0.88 -2.49
C GLY A 233 -24.11 -1.23 -3.20
N GLY A 234 -24.61 -2.46 -3.06
CA GLY A 234 -25.81 -2.95 -3.75
C GLY A 234 -25.60 -3.29 -5.22
N GLN A 235 -24.35 -3.45 -5.66
CA GLN A 235 -24.03 -3.96 -6.99
C GLN A 235 -24.06 -5.50 -6.98
N ALA A 236 -24.50 -6.10 -8.10
CA ALA A 236 -24.58 -7.55 -8.24
C ALA A 236 -23.24 -8.23 -7.93
N PRO A 237 -23.24 -9.47 -7.39
CA PRO A 237 -22.02 -10.24 -7.18
C PRO A 237 -21.19 -10.28 -8.46
N ARG A 238 -19.86 -10.19 -8.34
CA ARG A 238 -19.00 -10.07 -9.52
C ARG A 238 -19.14 -11.31 -10.40
N GLN A 239 -19.02 -11.12 -11.72
CA GLN A 239 -19.13 -12.22 -12.69
C GLN A 239 -18.21 -13.41 -12.36
N GLY A 240 -17.02 -13.18 -11.81
CA GLY A 240 -16.12 -14.25 -11.35
C GLY A 240 -16.73 -15.11 -10.25
N PHE A 241 -17.24 -14.48 -9.18
CA PHE A 241 -17.93 -15.17 -8.08
C PHE A 241 -19.14 -15.97 -8.58
N ILE A 242 -19.99 -15.35 -9.41
CA ILE A 242 -21.17 -16.01 -9.98
C ILE A 242 -20.75 -17.24 -10.81
N LYS A 243 -19.70 -17.12 -11.62
CA LYS A 243 -19.18 -18.24 -12.43
C LYS A 243 -18.65 -19.37 -11.55
N LEU A 244 -17.93 -19.06 -10.48
CA LEU A 244 -17.47 -20.06 -9.52
C LEU A 244 -18.64 -20.74 -8.79
N ALA A 245 -19.70 -20.00 -8.46
CA ALA A 245 -20.93 -20.56 -7.92
C ALA A 245 -21.59 -21.54 -8.91
N LEU A 246 -21.71 -21.15 -10.18
CA LEU A 246 -22.22 -22.02 -11.25
C LEU A 246 -21.39 -23.30 -11.43
N TRP A 247 -20.09 -23.22 -11.15
CA TRP A 247 -19.21 -24.38 -11.21
C TRP A 247 -19.24 -25.26 -9.96
N GLY A 248 -19.91 -24.82 -8.89
CA GLY A 248 -19.83 -25.47 -7.58
C GLY A 248 -18.44 -25.37 -6.95
N ARG A 249 -17.64 -24.37 -7.33
CA ARG A 249 -16.26 -24.15 -6.87
C ARG A 249 -16.11 -22.85 -6.08
N LEU A 250 -17.04 -22.59 -5.16
CA LEU A 250 -16.94 -21.43 -4.25
C LEU A 250 -15.74 -21.51 -3.31
N ASP A 251 -15.13 -22.68 -3.12
CA ASP A 251 -13.85 -22.87 -2.45
C ASP A 251 -12.70 -22.10 -3.12
N LEU A 252 -12.80 -21.81 -4.42
CA LEU A 252 -11.85 -20.97 -5.17
C LEU A 252 -12.16 -19.47 -5.08
N SER A 253 -13.29 -19.08 -4.49
CA SER A 253 -13.65 -17.66 -4.41
C SER A 253 -12.76 -16.91 -3.42
N PHE A 254 -12.56 -15.62 -3.66
CA PHE A 254 -11.80 -14.77 -2.74
C PHE A 254 -12.55 -14.55 -1.43
N GLU A 255 -13.87 -14.57 -1.48
CA GLU A 255 -14.76 -14.53 -0.33
C GLU A 255 -14.53 -15.74 0.57
N HIS A 256 -14.35 -16.93 0.00
CA HIS A 256 -13.99 -18.12 0.76
C HIS A 256 -12.59 -18.01 1.38
N LEU A 257 -11.59 -17.57 0.60
CA LEU A 257 -10.23 -17.36 1.12
C LEU A 257 -10.21 -16.35 2.27
N ALA A 258 -10.95 -15.24 2.17
CA ALA A 258 -11.00 -14.20 3.20
C ALA A 258 -11.57 -14.69 4.54
N LEU A 259 -12.44 -15.72 4.51
CA LEU A 259 -13.05 -16.30 5.71
C LEU A 259 -12.22 -17.40 6.36
N GLN A 260 -11.13 -17.87 5.76
CA GLN A 260 -10.26 -18.83 6.40
C GLN A 260 -9.63 -18.22 7.66
N ASP A 261 -9.61 -18.97 8.77
CA ASP A 261 -9.23 -18.46 10.10
C ASP A 261 -7.85 -17.77 10.12
N ASN A 262 -6.92 -18.27 9.32
CA ASN A 262 -5.58 -17.71 9.17
C ASN A 262 -5.55 -16.35 8.48
N PHE A 263 -6.58 -15.96 7.72
CA PHE A 263 -6.60 -14.72 6.92
C PHE A 263 -7.58 -13.66 7.42
N GLN A 264 -8.49 -14.00 8.34
CA GLN A 264 -9.53 -13.07 8.81
C GLN A 264 -8.98 -11.75 9.37
N GLU A 265 -7.80 -11.77 10.01
CA GLU A 265 -7.14 -10.57 10.55
C GLU A 265 -6.84 -9.50 9.48
N LEU A 266 -6.70 -9.92 8.21
CA LEU A 266 -6.46 -9.00 7.11
C LEU A 266 -7.70 -8.17 6.77
N PHE A 267 -8.88 -8.56 7.21
CA PHE A 267 -10.17 -7.99 6.83
C PHE A 267 -10.91 -7.40 8.03
N THR A 268 -11.72 -6.37 7.76
CA THR A 268 -12.62 -5.80 8.76
C THR A 268 -13.83 -6.71 8.98
N GLN A 269 -14.49 -6.59 10.14
CA GLN A 269 -15.70 -7.36 10.41
C GLN A 269 -16.81 -7.13 9.36
N VAL A 270 -16.91 -5.90 8.83
CA VAL A 270 -17.85 -5.58 7.75
C VAL A 270 -17.52 -6.37 6.48
N GLU A 271 -16.25 -6.41 6.08
CA GLU A 271 -15.79 -7.20 4.92
C GLU A 271 -16.06 -8.69 5.12
N LEU A 272 -15.72 -9.25 6.28
CA LEU A 272 -15.95 -10.66 6.60
C LEU A 272 -17.44 -11.03 6.56
N ASN A 273 -18.30 -10.21 7.18
CA ASN A 273 -19.74 -10.42 7.15
C ASN A 273 -20.29 -10.38 5.71
N THR A 274 -19.72 -9.53 4.86
CA THR A 274 -20.09 -9.45 3.43
C THR A 274 -19.74 -10.74 2.70
N CYS A 275 -18.54 -11.28 2.92
CA CYS A 275 -18.11 -12.57 2.37
C CYS A 275 -19.03 -13.71 2.84
N SER A 276 -19.36 -13.75 4.14
CA SER A 276 -20.27 -14.77 4.67
C SER A 276 -21.66 -14.68 4.06
N LEU A 277 -22.19 -13.49 3.85
CA LEU A 277 -23.50 -13.31 3.19
C LEU A 277 -23.47 -13.82 1.75
N LEU A 278 -22.40 -13.54 1.00
CA LEU A 278 -22.26 -13.98 -0.39
C LEU A 278 -22.19 -15.51 -0.53
N LEU A 279 -21.51 -16.20 0.38
CA LEU A 279 -21.36 -17.67 0.32
C LEU A 279 -22.58 -18.47 0.81
N ASN A 280 -23.55 -17.81 1.45
CA ASN A 280 -24.80 -18.42 1.89
C ASN A 280 -25.94 -18.29 0.86
N ILE A 281 -25.64 -17.84 -0.36
CA ILE A 281 -26.55 -17.71 -1.51
C ILE A 281 -26.37 -18.92 -2.42
#